data_AF-A0AAE3GHG8-F1
#
_entry.id   AF-A0AAE3GHG8-F1
#
_cell.length_a   1.000
_cell.length_b   1.000
_cell.length_c   1.000
_cell.angle_alpha   90.00
_cell.angle_beta   90.00
_cell.angle_gamma   90.00
#
_symmetry.space_group_name_H-M   'P 1'
#
loop_
_entity.id
_entity.type
_entity.pdbx_description
1 polymer ?
#
loop_
_entity_poly.entity_id
_entity_poly.type
_entity_poly.pdbx_seq_one_letter_code
_entity_poly.pdbx_strand_id
1 'polypeptide(L)'
;MLRQDRTFGLAGSSPGSLEGIMVTTVDSPAVGGLAPALRRLYFVRFAFAIVWAILVFLTTKSGLGAVGAVLVVVYPLFDLGSAVVDARSAKGNGSVRGLYVNMVISLLATIGVGVAAASGIPAVLRVWGAWAIVAGLVQLIVGVIRRKMGGQWPMILSGGISVLAGANFIIGASGANPSLTHVAGYAVLGGIFFLVSAIRLGRAAQGN
;
A
#
# COMPACT_ATOMS: atom_id res chain seq x y z
N MET A 1 39.62 -65.14 -3.22
CA MET A 1 38.93 -64.35 -2.18
C MET A 1 37.58 -63.90 -2.80
N LEU A 2 36.65 -64.81 -3.12
CA LEU A 2 35.61 -65.49 -2.31
C LEU A 2 34.62 -64.55 -1.58
N ARG A 3 33.31 -64.81 -1.81
CA ARG A 3 32.03 -64.31 -1.21
C ARG A 3 31.40 -63.04 -1.82
N GLN A 4 30.08 -62.95 -2.10
CA GLN A 4 28.95 -63.89 -2.03
C GLN A 4 27.72 -63.26 -2.74
N ASP A 5 26.98 -64.05 -3.52
CA ASP A 5 25.62 -63.77 -4.01
C ASP A 5 24.56 -63.77 -2.89
N ARG A 6 23.46 -63.02 -3.09
CA ARG A 6 22.06 -63.31 -2.67
C ARG A 6 21.13 -62.21 -3.23
N THR A 7 20.41 -62.41 -4.34
CA THR A 7 19.05 -63.00 -4.51
C THR A 7 17.87 -62.32 -3.80
N PHE A 8 16.95 -61.85 -4.66
CA PHE A 8 15.47 -61.95 -4.62
C PHE A 8 14.60 -61.21 -3.59
N GLY A 9 13.57 -60.52 -4.13
CA GLY A 9 12.35 -60.13 -3.42
C GLY A 9 11.48 -59.14 -4.21
N LEU A 10 10.65 -59.64 -5.14
CA LEU A 10 9.56 -58.88 -5.78
C LEU A 10 8.30 -58.88 -4.89
N ALA A 11 7.55 -57.78 -4.99
CA ALA A 11 6.11 -57.63 -4.78
C ALA A 11 5.53 -57.77 -3.35
N GLY A 12 5.01 -56.63 -2.85
CA GLY A 12 4.04 -56.53 -1.75
C GLY A 12 3.28 -55.21 -1.89
N SER A 13 2.06 -55.26 -2.42
CA SER A 13 1.17 -54.13 -2.67
C SER A 13 0.31 -53.74 -1.45
N SER A 14 0.05 -52.43 -1.32
CA SER A 14 -1.12 -51.72 -0.73
C SER A 14 -0.93 -51.03 0.63
N PRO A 15 -1.77 -50.03 1.00
CA PRO A 15 -2.17 -48.84 0.25
C PRO A 15 -2.13 -47.56 1.14
N GLY A 16 -2.12 -46.37 0.52
CA GLY A 16 -2.61 -45.14 1.13
C GLY A 16 -1.80 -44.55 2.30
N SER A 17 -0.94 -43.57 2.00
CA SER A 17 -0.77 -42.44 2.90
C SER A 17 -0.66 -41.18 2.08
N LEU A 18 -1.46 -40.20 2.46
CA LEU A 18 -1.81 -39.01 1.72
C LEU A 18 -0.53 -38.22 1.39
N GLU A 19 -0.20 -38.12 0.10
CA GLU A 19 0.68 -37.05 -0.40
C GLU A 19 -0.05 -35.73 -0.14
N GLY A 20 0.17 -35.21 1.07
CA GLY A 20 -0.10 -33.83 1.40
C GLY A 20 0.63 -32.99 0.38
N ILE A 21 -0.16 -32.21 -0.35
CA ILE A 21 0.27 -31.13 -1.23
C ILE A 21 1.37 -30.37 -0.48
N MET A 22 2.62 -30.63 -0.85
CA MET A 22 3.74 -29.77 -0.52
C MET A 22 3.51 -28.51 -1.33
N VAL A 23 2.64 -27.63 -0.81
CA VAL A 23 2.70 -26.22 -1.11
C VAL A 23 4.11 -25.83 -0.73
N THR A 24 4.94 -25.65 -1.74
CA THR A 24 6.21 -24.96 -1.63
C THR A 24 5.89 -23.56 -1.12
N THR A 25 5.75 -23.45 0.20
CA THR A 25 5.90 -22.18 0.89
C THR A 25 7.27 -21.72 0.49
N VAL A 26 7.33 -20.71 -0.37
CA VAL A 26 8.52 -19.96 -0.70
C VAL A 26 9.24 -19.65 0.60
N ASP A 27 10.25 -20.47 0.88
CA ASP A 27 11.15 -20.28 1.99
C ASP A 27 11.91 -18.99 1.66
N SER A 28 11.62 -17.96 2.43
CA SER A 28 12.41 -16.74 2.42
C SER A 28 12.61 -16.35 3.86
N PRO A 29 13.68 -16.85 4.50
CA PRO A 29 14.11 -16.37 5.79
C PRO A 29 14.75 -14.99 5.58
N ALA A 30 13.93 -13.95 5.44
CA ALA A 30 14.38 -12.57 5.54
C ALA A 30 14.28 -12.10 7.01
N VAL A 31 15.16 -12.67 7.83
CA VAL A 31 15.86 -12.10 9.00
C VAL A 31 15.06 -11.10 9.87
N GLY A 32 14.77 -11.52 11.11
CA GLY A 32 13.88 -10.92 12.12
C GLY A 32 14.08 -9.44 12.55
N GLY A 33 14.83 -8.62 11.81
CA GLY A 33 14.93 -7.17 12.02
C GLY A 33 14.05 -6.32 11.09
N LEU A 34 13.72 -6.82 9.88
CA LEU A 34 12.97 -6.04 8.86
C LEU A 34 11.46 -6.07 9.07
N ALA A 35 10.91 -7.21 9.49
CA ALA A 35 9.47 -7.37 9.73
C ALA A 35 8.92 -6.47 10.88
N PRO A 36 9.62 -6.31 12.02
CA PRO A 36 9.18 -5.39 13.08
C PRO A 36 9.21 -3.92 12.67
N ALA A 37 10.23 -3.49 11.91
CA ALA A 37 10.36 -2.12 11.44
C ALA A 37 9.24 -1.75 10.46
N LEU A 38 8.93 -2.66 9.52
CA LEU A 38 7.85 -2.48 8.55
C LEU A 38 6.46 -2.53 9.21
N ARG A 39 6.27 -3.40 10.20
CA ARG A 39 5.07 -3.42 11.05
C ARG A 39 4.87 -2.08 11.76
N ARG A 40 5.92 -1.54 12.37
CA ARG A 40 5.89 -0.23 13.04
C ARG A 40 5.55 0.88 12.05
N LEU A 41 6.13 0.86 10.84
CA LEU A 41 5.82 1.82 9.79
C LEU A 41 4.33 1.81 9.41
N TYR A 42 3.72 0.63 9.25
CA TYR A 42 2.29 0.51 8.93
C TYR A 42 1.38 0.99 10.07
N PHE A 43 1.73 0.75 11.34
CA PHE A 43 1.01 1.34 12.47
C PHE A 43 1.09 2.87 12.48
N VAL A 44 2.28 3.43 12.22
CA VAL A 44 2.48 4.89 12.15
C VAL A 44 1.66 5.48 10.99
N ARG A 45 1.65 4.83 9.82
CA ARG A 45 0.82 5.24 8.67
C ARG A 45 -0.68 5.21 9.00
N PHE A 46 -1.15 4.18 9.70
CA PHE A 46 -2.53 4.10 10.16
C PHE A 46 -2.87 5.25 11.12
N ALA A 47 -2.09 5.43 12.18
CA ALA A 47 -2.32 6.48 13.17
C ALA A 47 -2.31 7.87 12.54
N PHE A 48 -1.34 8.12 11.66
CA PHE A 48 -1.26 9.35 10.88
C PHE A 48 -2.51 9.57 10.04
N ALA A 49 -2.96 8.56 9.28
CA ALA A 49 -4.14 8.70 8.42
C ALA A 49 -5.41 9.08 9.21
N ILE A 50 -5.62 8.47 10.39
CA ILE A 50 -6.76 8.77 11.24
C ILE A 50 -6.67 10.18 11.82
N VAL A 51 -5.53 10.54 12.43
CA VAL A 51 -5.33 11.87 13.03
C VAL A 51 -5.45 12.95 11.96
N TRP A 52 -4.82 12.74 10.81
CA TRP A 52 -4.89 13.66 9.68
C TRP A 52 -6.31 13.85 9.17
N ALA A 53 -7.08 12.77 8.98
CA ALA A 53 -8.46 12.85 8.50
C ALA A 53 -9.35 13.64 9.46
N ILE A 54 -9.20 13.42 10.77
CA ILE A 54 -9.91 14.18 11.81
C ILE A 54 -9.53 15.66 11.73
N LEU A 55 -8.23 15.97 11.68
CA LEU A 55 -7.76 17.35 11.64
C LEU A 55 -8.24 18.09 10.39
N VAL A 56 -8.20 17.45 9.21
CA VAL A 56 -8.75 18.04 7.98
C VAL A 56 -10.24 18.30 8.15
N PHE A 57 -11.02 17.30 8.58
CA PHE A 57 -12.45 17.45 8.78
C PHE A 57 -12.81 18.59 9.74
N LEU A 58 -12.05 18.77 10.83
CA LEU A 58 -12.31 19.81 11.82
C LEU A 58 -11.87 21.20 11.34
N THR A 59 -10.76 21.30 10.61
CA THR A 59 -10.13 22.59 10.27
C THR A 59 -10.62 23.18 8.95
N THR A 60 -11.28 22.39 8.09
CA THR A 60 -11.68 22.84 6.75
C THR A 60 -13.18 23.04 6.57
N LYS A 61 -13.98 23.00 7.64
CA LYS A 61 -15.46 23.14 7.57
C LYS A 61 -15.91 24.49 7.00
N SER A 62 -15.16 25.55 7.31
CA SER A 62 -15.47 26.92 6.93
C SER A 62 -14.64 27.43 5.75
N GLY A 63 -13.92 26.52 5.06
CA GLY A 63 -12.99 26.86 3.99
C GLY A 63 -11.55 26.44 4.28
N LEU A 64 -10.63 26.75 3.35
CA LEU A 64 -9.22 26.38 3.48
C LEU A 64 -8.44 27.48 4.22
N GLY A 65 -8.41 27.41 5.55
CA GLY A 65 -7.51 28.23 6.37
C GLY A 65 -6.05 27.73 6.34
N ALA A 66 -5.14 28.49 6.94
CA ALA A 66 -3.70 28.16 6.97
C ALA A 66 -3.40 26.75 7.50
N VAL A 67 -4.08 26.33 8.57
CA VAL A 67 -3.93 24.99 9.14
C VAL A 67 -4.36 23.91 8.14
N GLY A 68 -5.50 24.10 7.46
CA GLY A 68 -5.98 23.20 6.43
C GLY A 68 -5.01 23.10 5.25
N ALA A 69 -4.45 24.24 4.81
CA ALA A 69 -3.43 24.30 3.76
C ALA A 69 -2.16 23.50 4.14
N VAL A 70 -1.67 23.65 5.37
CA VAL A 70 -0.54 22.86 5.86
C VAL A 70 -0.88 21.37 5.87
N LEU A 71 -2.05 21.00 6.40
CA LEU A 71 -2.47 19.60 6.50
C LEU A 71 -2.50 18.93 5.12
N VAL A 72 -3.06 19.56 4.10
CA VAL A 72 -3.16 18.95 2.76
C VAL A 72 -1.79 18.74 2.10
N VAL A 73 -0.77 19.54 2.45
CA VAL A 73 0.62 19.37 1.98
C VAL A 73 1.37 18.31 2.79
N VAL A 74 1.11 18.23 4.10
CA VAL A 74 1.79 17.29 5.01
C VAL A 74 1.51 15.84 4.63
N TYR A 75 0.33 15.51 4.09
CA TYR A 75 0.00 14.14 3.70
C TYR A 75 0.90 13.56 2.60
N PRO A 76 1.01 14.17 1.39
CA PRO A 76 1.89 13.64 0.36
C PRO A 76 3.38 13.67 0.78
N LEU A 77 3.78 14.61 1.64
CA LEU A 77 5.13 14.62 2.24
C LEU A 77 5.36 13.40 3.15
N PHE A 78 4.38 13.06 3.98
CA PHE A 78 4.45 11.88 4.82
C PHE A 78 4.50 10.59 3.99
N ASP A 79 3.73 10.51 2.91
CA ASP A 79 3.78 9.40 1.96
C ASP A 79 5.17 9.26 1.33
N LEU A 80 5.77 10.37 0.88
CA LEU A 80 7.14 10.40 0.38
C LEU A 80 8.14 9.88 1.43
N GLY A 81 8.11 10.44 2.65
CA GLY A 81 9.00 10.04 3.73
C GLY A 81 8.87 8.57 4.09
N SER A 82 7.64 8.06 4.12
CA SER A 82 7.38 6.66 4.39
C SER A 82 7.87 5.74 3.26
N ALA A 83 7.75 6.15 1.99
CA ALA A 83 8.33 5.41 0.87
C ALA A 83 9.88 5.38 0.95
N VAL A 84 10.52 6.48 1.38
CA VAL A 84 11.97 6.53 1.58
C VAL A 84 12.42 5.58 2.70
N VAL A 85 11.72 5.55 3.83
CA VAL A 85 12.00 4.62 4.93
C VAL A 85 11.83 3.16 4.49
N ASP A 86 10.78 2.88 3.73
CA ASP A 86 10.51 1.54 3.17
C ASP A 86 11.63 1.11 2.20
N ALA A 87 12.04 1.99 1.29
CA ALA A 87 13.13 1.71 0.35
C ALA A 87 14.49 1.51 1.03
N ARG A 88 14.78 2.25 2.10
CA ARG A 88 15.99 2.07 2.92
C ARG A 88 15.99 0.73 3.64
N SER A 89 14.81 0.27 4.08
CA SER A 89 14.63 -1.01 4.77
C SER A 89 14.67 -2.20 3.79
N ALA A 90 14.29 -2.00 2.53
CA ALA A 90 14.21 -3.06 1.51
C ALA A 90 15.53 -3.38 0.78
N LYS A 91 16.69 -2.87 1.22
CA LYS A 91 18.00 -3.12 0.59
C LYS A 91 18.32 -4.62 0.55
N GLY A 92 17.95 -5.27 -0.55
CA GLY A 92 18.25 -6.67 -0.85
C GLY A 92 17.19 -7.37 -1.70
N ASN A 93 15.90 -7.29 -1.32
CA ASN A 93 14.91 -8.31 -1.74
C ASN A 93 13.56 -7.76 -2.26
N GLY A 94 13.40 -6.44 -2.45
CA GLY A 94 12.11 -5.81 -2.80
C GLY A 94 12.08 -5.10 -4.16
N SER A 95 10.89 -4.97 -4.76
CA SER A 95 10.64 -4.25 -6.03
C SER A 95 10.84 -2.73 -5.89
N VAL A 96 12.09 -2.28 -5.75
CA VAL A 96 12.51 -0.89 -5.50
C VAL A 96 11.93 0.11 -6.50
N ARG A 97 11.68 -0.32 -7.75
CA ARG A 97 11.09 0.51 -8.81
C ARG A 97 9.72 1.09 -8.44
N GLY A 98 8.88 0.32 -7.75
CA GLY A 98 7.56 0.78 -7.32
C GLY A 98 7.63 1.85 -6.23
N LEU A 99 8.59 1.72 -5.32
CA LEU A 99 8.84 2.70 -4.26
C LEU A 99 9.36 4.03 -4.84
N TYR A 100 10.26 3.99 -5.82
CA TYR A 100 10.72 5.21 -6.50
C TYR A 100 9.60 5.92 -7.25
N VAL A 101 8.74 5.20 -7.96
CA VAL A 101 7.57 5.79 -8.63
C VAL A 101 6.65 6.45 -7.60
N ASN A 102 6.41 5.81 -6.46
CA ASN A 102 5.63 6.41 -5.37
C ASN A 102 6.29 7.70 -4.85
N MET A 103 7.60 7.70 -4.61
CA MET A 103 8.33 8.90 -4.17
C MET A 103 8.18 10.06 -5.16
N VAL A 104 8.39 9.82 -6.45
CA VAL A 104 8.28 10.87 -7.48
C VAL A 104 6.87 11.42 -7.53
N ILE A 105 5.86 10.55 -7.55
CA ILE A 105 4.46 10.95 -7.59
C ILE A 105 4.08 11.74 -6.32
N SER A 106 4.50 11.29 -5.13
CA SER A 106 4.27 12.01 -3.87
C SER A 106 4.95 13.37 -3.83
N LEU A 107 6.18 13.50 -4.34
CA LEU A 107 6.87 14.78 -4.41
C LEU A 107 6.15 15.77 -5.35
N LEU A 108 5.75 15.31 -6.53
CA LEU A 108 4.97 16.13 -7.47
C LEU A 108 3.63 16.54 -6.86
N ALA A 109 2.96 15.63 -6.13
CA ALA A 109 1.73 15.94 -5.41
C ALA A 109 1.96 16.97 -4.31
N THR A 110 3.03 16.87 -3.51
CA THR A 110 3.39 17.87 -2.50
C THR A 110 3.53 19.25 -3.11
N ILE A 111 4.28 19.38 -4.21
CA ILE A 111 4.50 20.67 -4.87
C ILE A 111 3.18 21.20 -5.43
N GLY A 112 2.44 20.36 -6.17
CA GLY A 112 1.17 20.75 -6.77
C GLY A 112 0.13 21.18 -5.74
N VAL A 113 0.02 20.47 -4.62
CA VAL A 113 -0.91 20.80 -3.55
C VAL A 113 -0.47 22.07 -2.81
N GLY A 114 0.84 22.26 -2.62
CA GLY A 114 1.37 23.50 -2.04
C GLY A 114 0.99 24.73 -2.85
N VAL A 115 1.09 24.64 -4.18
CA VAL A 115 0.64 25.71 -5.10
C VAL A 115 -0.88 25.85 -5.05
N ALA A 116 -1.62 24.74 -5.15
CA ALA A 116 -3.08 24.75 -5.20
C ALA A 116 -3.74 25.24 -3.90
N ALA A 117 -3.07 25.06 -2.75
CA ALA A 117 -3.57 25.53 -1.46
C ALA A 117 -3.75 27.06 -1.42
N ALA A 118 -2.99 27.82 -2.21
CA ALA A 118 -3.16 29.27 -2.36
C ALA A 118 -4.46 29.65 -3.08
N SER A 119 -5.12 28.70 -3.76
CA SER A 119 -6.34 28.92 -4.55
C SER A 119 -7.59 28.28 -3.93
N GLY A 120 -7.48 27.72 -2.73
CA GLY A 120 -8.60 27.17 -1.97
C GLY A 120 -8.95 25.71 -2.28
N ILE A 121 -10.02 25.22 -1.65
CA ILE A 121 -10.45 23.81 -1.68
C ILE A 121 -10.62 23.24 -3.10
N PRO A 122 -11.24 23.95 -4.07
CA PRO A 122 -11.44 23.41 -5.42
C PRO A 122 -10.12 23.06 -6.12
N ALA A 123 -9.11 23.91 -6.01
CA ALA A 123 -7.81 23.67 -6.61
C ALA A 123 -7.11 22.48 -5.95
N VAL A 124 -7.16 22.40 -4.62
CA VAL A 124 -6.62 21.27 -3.85
C VAL A 124 -7.27 19.96 -4.27
N LEU A 125 -8.60 19.91 -4.39
CA LEU A 125 -9.35 18.73 -4.82
C LEU A 125 -8.95 18.26 -6.22
N ARG A 126 -8.71 19.19 -7.16
CA ARG A 126 -8.26 18.84 -8.52
C ARG A 126 -6.88 18.19 -8.51
N VAL A 127 -5.92 18.76 -7.77
CA VAL A 127 -4.57 18.19 -7.67
C VAL A 127 -4.58 16.85 -6.95
N TRP A 128 -5.30 16.75 -5.84
CA TRP A 128 -5.48 15.48 -5.12
C TRP A 128 -6.15 14.42 -5.99
N GLY A 129 -7.17 14.80 -6.77
CA GLY A 129 -7.83 13.90 -7.70
C GLY A 129 -6.91 13.42 -8.82
N ALA A 130 -6.15 14.33 -9.42
CA ALA A 130 -5.15 13.97 -10.43
C ALA A 130 -4.08 13.02 -9.87
N TRP A 131 -3.60 13.30 -8.66
CA TRP A 131 -2.66 12.43 -7.96
C TRP A 131 -3.21 11.02 -7.75
N ALA A 132 -4.44 10.90 -7.23
CA ALA A 132 -5.10 9.61 -6.99
C ALA A 132 -5.32 8.83 -8.29
N ILE A 133 -5.71 9.50 -9.38
CA ILE A 133 -5.84 8.86 -10.70
C ILE A 133 -4.49 8.34 -11.18
N VAL A 134 -3.43 9.14 -11.15
CA VAL A 134 -2.10 8.73 -11.61
C VAL A 134 -1.58 7.56 -10.78
N ALA A 135 -1.68 7.63 -9.45
CA ALA A 135 -1.28 6.56 -8.56
C ALA A 135 -2.08 5.27 -8.81
N GLY A 136 -3.40 5.39 -8.96
CA GLY A 136 -4.30 4.27 -9.24
C GLY A 136 -4.03 3.61 -10.59
N LEU A 137 -3.78 4.39 -11.63
CA LEU A 137 -3.41 3.88 -12.96
C LEU A 137 -2.08 3.13 -12.93
N VAL A 138 -1.07 3.65 -12.23
CA VAL A 138 0.19 2.93 -12.02
C VAL A 138 -0.06 1.59 -11.32
N GLN A 139 -0.90 1.57 -10.28
CA GLN A 139 -1.25 0.32 -9.58
C GLN A 139 -1.97 -0.67 -10.51
N LEU A 140 -2.92 -0.20 -11.31
CA LEU A 140 -3.65 -1.01 -12.29
C LEU A 140 -2.71 -1.60 -13.34
N ILE A 141 -1.85 -0.79 -13.95
CA ILE A 141 -0.90 -1.23 -14.98
C ILE A 141 0.03 -2.31 -14.40
N VAL A 142 0.66 -2.04 -13.26
CA VAL A 142 1.57 -3.00 -12.62
C VAL A 142 0.83 -4.26 -12.20
N GLY A 143 -0.36 -4.14 -11.60
CA GLY A 143 -1.19 -5.26 -11.18
C GLY A 143 -1.62 -6.14 -12.35
N VAL A 144 -2.02 -5.55 -13.48
CA VAL A 144 -2.40 -6.27 -14.70
C VAL A 144 -1.19 -6.97 -15.33
N ILE A 145 -0.04 -6.29 -15.44
CA ILE A 145 1.20 -6.89 -15.96
C ILE A 145 1.62 -8.10 -15.11
N ARG A 146 1.45 -7.99 -13.79
CA ARG A 146 1.90 -9.01 -12.82
C ARG A 146 0.83 -10.02 -12.43
N ARG A 147 -0.37 -9.96 -13.02
CA ARG A 147 -1.54 -10.77 -12.61
C ARG A 147 -1.31 -12.28 -12.67
N LYS A 148 -0.42 -12.74 -13.57
CA LYS A 148 -0.07 -14.17 -13.73
C LYS A 148 0.79 -14.73 -12.59
N MET A 149 1.37 -13.87 -11.73
CA MET A 149 2.21 -14.29 -10.60
C MET A 149 1.41 -14.59 -9.31
N GLY A 150 0.07 -14.51 -9.36
CA GLY A 150 -0.80 -14.72 -8.20
C GLY A 150 -0.77 -13.57 -7.20
N GLY A 151 -1.90 -13.32 -6.52
CA GLY A 151 -1.98 -12.37 -5.40
C GLY A 151 -2.04 -10.87 -5.74
N GLN A 152 -2.17 -10.48 -7.01
CA GLN A 152 -2.19 -9.06 -7.45
C GLN A 152 -3.59 -8.46 -7.58
N TRP A 153 -4.65 -9.25 -7.40
CA TRP A 153 -6.04 -8.76 -7.40
C TRP A 153 -6.31 -7.62 -6.41
N PRO A 154 -5.76 -7.63 -5.18
CA PRO A 154 -5.90 -6.50 -4.25
C PRO A 154 -5.30 -5.19 -4.80
N MET A 155 -4.19 -5.27 -5.54
CA MET A 155 -3.53 -4.11 -6.14
C MET A 155 -4.37 -3.52 -7.29
N ILE A 156 -4.99 -4.37 -8.11
CA ILE A 156 -5.89 -3.95 -9.19
C ILE A 156 -7.13 -3.27 -8.59
N LEU A 157 -7.76 -3.90 -7.59
CA LEU A 157 -8.96 -3.36 -6.94
C LEU A 157 -8.67 -2.00 -6.27
N SER A 158 -7.57 -1.92 -5.54
CA SER A 158 -7.08 -0.67 -4.92
C SER A 158 -6.84 0.42 -5.96
N GLY A 159 -6.16 0.09 -7.07
CA GLY A 159 -5.91 1.04 -8.14
C GLY A 159 -7.20 1.58 -8.76
N GLY A 160 -8.19 0.71 -8.97
CA GLY A 160 -9.52 1.09 -9.44
C GLY A 160 -10.25 2.03 -8.49
N ILE A 161 -10.28 1.71 -7.19
CA ILE A 161 -10.87 2.58 -6.15
C ILE A 161 -10.19 3.95 -6.14
N SER A 162 -8.86 3.99 -6.29
CA SER A 162 -8.10 5.24 -6.31
C SER A 162 -8.46 6.13 -7.50
N VAL A 163 -8.61 5.54 -8.70
CA VAL A 163 -9.05 6.27 -9.90
C VAL A 163 -10.46 6.83 -9.72
N LEU A 164 -11.39 6.02 -9.21
CA LEU A 164 -12.77 6.45 -8.97
C LEU A 164 -12.84 7.57 -7.92
N ALA A 165 -12.10 7.43 -6.82
CA ALA A 165 -12.01 8.44 -5.79
C ALA A 165 -11.45 9.76 -6.36
N GLY A 166 -10.38 9.66 -7.16
CA GLY A 166 -9.76 10.83 -7.79
C GLY A 166 -10.68 11.55 -8.77
N ALA A 167 -11.44 10.80 -9.58
CA ALA A 167 -12.46 11.35 -10.45
C ALA A 167 -13.56 12.06 -9.63
N ASN A 168 -14.00 11.45 -8.53
CA ASN A 168 -15.00 12.05 -7.64
C ASN A 168 -14.49 13.35 -6.98
N PHE A 169 -13.20 13.45 -6.65
CA PHE A 169 -12.62 14.69 -6.14
C PHE A 169 -12.62 15.80 -7.20
N ILE A 170 -12.28 15.48 -8.45
CA ILE A 170 -12.29 16.46 -9.56
C ILE A 170 -13.72 16.95 -9.84
N ILE A 171 -14.70 16.03 -9.85
CA ILE A 171 -16.12 16.38 -10.02
C ILE A 171 -16.58 17.25 -8.84
N GLY A 172 -16.28 16.83 -7.61
CA GLY A 172 -16.62 17.56 -6.39
C GLY A 172 -15.98 18.94 -6.30
N ALA A 173 -14.82 19.15 -6.94
CA ALA A 173 -14.18 20.46 -7.04
C ALA A 173 -15.00 21.48 -7.83
N SER A 174 -15.91 21.03 -8.69
CA SER A 174 -16.77 21.87 -9.52
C SER A 174 -18.20 21.97 -8.98
N GLY A 175 -18.48 21.33 -7.84
CA GLY A 175 -19.79 21.40 -7.18
C GLY A 175 -20.03 22.72 -6.44
N ALA A 176 -21.29 22.93 -6.01
CA ALA A 176 -21.68 24.15 -5.31
C ALA A 176 -20.97 24.35 -3.95
N ASN A 177 -20.65 23.25 -3.25
CA ASN A 177 -19.95 23.28 -1.96
C ASN A 177 -18.76 22.30 -1.96
N PRO A 178 -17.63 22.66 -2.59
CA PRO A 178 -16.43 21.82 -2.63
C PRO A 178 -15.89 21.56 -1.22
N SER A 179 -15.66 20.30 -0.89
CA SER A 179 -15.25 19.89 0.46
C SER A 179 -14.19 18.79 0.44
N LEU A 180 -13.27 18.84 1.42
CA LEU A 180 -12.24 17.83 1.64
C LEU A 180 -12.74 16.61 2.44
N THR A 181 -14.02 16.57 2.84
CA THR A 181 -14.58 15.44 3.60
C THR A 181 -14.38 14.10 2.90
N HIS A 182 -14.57 14.04 1.58
CA HIS A 182 -14.37 12.81 0.82
C HIS A 182 -12.88 12.41 0.74
N VAL A 183 -11.97 13.38 0.72
CA VAL A 183 -10.52 13.13 0.77
C VAL A 183 -10.13 12.56 2.14
N ALA A 184 -10.65 13.13 3.23
CA ALA A 184 -10.45 12.62 4.58
C ALA A 184 -11.00 11.19 4.73
N GLY A 185 -12.21 10.91 4.22
CA GLY A 185 -12.79 9.57 4.22
C GLY A 185 -11.96 8.55 3.43
N TYR A 186 -11.41 8.95 2.28
CA TYR A 186 -10.51 8.11 1.50
C TYR A 186 -9.21 7.77 2.27
N ALA A 187 -8.62 8.74 2.98
CA ALA A 187 -7.44 8.50 3.81
C ALA A 187 -7.71 7.49 4.94
N VAL A 188 -8.90 7.52 5.56
CA VAL A 188 -9.31 6.53 6.57
C VAL A 188 -9.33 5.12 5.99
N LEU A 189 -9.89 4.93 4.79
CA LEU A 189 -9.87 3.64 4.09
C LEU A 189 -8.44 3.15 3.88
N GLY A 190 -7.55 4.03 3.40
CA GLY A 190 -6.11 3.75 3.29
C GLY A 190 -5.47 3.33 4.62
N GLY A 191 -5.81 4.02 5.70
CA GLY A 191 -5.40 3.68 7.06
C GLY A 191 -5.78 2.24 7.44
N ILE A 192 -7.01 1.82 7.17
CA ILE A 192 -7.49 0.46 7.46
C ILE A 192 -6.64 -0.59 6.72
N PHE A 193 -6.28 -0.34 5.45
CA PHE A 193 -5.39 -1.24 4.71
C PHE A 193 -4.01 -1.37 5.37
N PHE A 194 -3.45 -0.26 5.89
CA PHE A 194 -2.18 -0.31 6.63
C PHE A 194 -2.31 -1.10 7.93
N LEU A 195 -3.40 -0.93 8.68
CA LEU A 195 -3.65 -1.68 9.91
C LEU A 195 -3.74 -3.19 9.64
N VAL A 196 -4.52 -3.59 8.62
CA VAL A 196 -4.65 -5.00 8.21
C VAL A 196 -3.28 -5.57 7.82
N SER A 197 -2.48 -4.80 7.08
CA SER A 197 -1.11 -5.19 6.69
C SER A 197 -0.19 -5.36 7.91
N ALA A 198 -0.29 -4.48 8.91
CA ALA A 198 0.49 -4.54 10.14
C ALA A 198 0.14 -5.78 10.99
N ILE A 199 -1.15 -6.09 11.13
CA ILE A 199 -1.63 -7.27 11.87
C ILE A 199 -1.15 -8.55 11.19
N ARG A 200 -1.28 -8.62 9.86
CA ARG A 200 -0.88 -9.79 9.08
C ARG A 200 0.64 -10.05 9.18
N LEU A 201 1.46 -8.99 9.16
CA LEU A 201 2.90 -9.11 9.34
C LEU A 201 3.27 -9.55 10.78
N GLY A 202 2.48 -9.12 11.77
CA GLY A 202 2.62 -9.56 13.16
C GLY A 202 2.34 -11.04 13.39
N ARG A 203 1.34 -11.60 12.70
CA ARG A 203 1.00 -13.03 12.79
C ARG A 203 2.05 -13.91 12.10
N ALA A 204 2.58 -13.47 10.95
CA ALA A 204 3.66 -14.17 10.25
C ALA A 204 4.94 -14.27 11.09
N ALA A 205 5.22 -13.27 11.93
CA ALA A 205 6.37 -13.28 12.84
C ALA A 205 6.17 -14.14 14.11
N GLN A 206 4.94 -14.56 14.42
CA GLN A 206 4.60 -15.38 15.60
C GLN A 206 4.37 -16.87 15.25
N GLY A 207 4.37 -17.23 13.97
CA GLY A 207 4.18 -18.60 13.49
C GLY A 207 5.46 -19.35 13.12
N ASN A 208 6.63 -18.76 13.40
CA ASN A 208 7.95 -19.40 13.36
C ASN A 208 8.48 -19.53 14.80
#